data_AF-A0A1Q8XH70-F1
#
_entry.id   AF-A0A1Q8XH70-F1
#
_cell.length_a   1.000
_cell.length_b   1.000
_cell.length_c   1.000
_cell.angle_alpha   90.00
_cell.angle_beta   90.00
_cell.angle_gamma   90.00
#
_symmetry.space_group_name_H-M   'P 1'
#
loop_
_entity.id
_entity.type
_entity.pdbx_description
1 polymer ?
#
loop_
_entity_poly.entity_id
_entity_poly.type
_entity_poly.pdbx_seq_one_letter_code
_entity_poly.pdbx_strand_id
1 'polypeptide(L)'
;MQIVRSSRMGARSIEHIGSAHDDAELAVLKEVARQRLNAGQLSFDLPGLNSENDAGSAPHEPAGAGCVAPIASNRMGVLLEALETAWKAVGLDRLDGTDEVFRQLVTARLIEPTSKQDSLRVLAEAGLSPVSYATVKRHLPSYAAEDFTRDLSRLLAGYARIGRASLVLFDVMTLYFETDKADGFREPGFSKE
;
A
#
# COMPACT_ATOMS: atom_id res chain seq x y z
N MET A 1 -26.03 -10.03 -21.13
CA MET A 1 -25.40 -10.60 -19.92
C MET A 1 -24.65 -9.51 -19.17
N GLN A 2 -24.94 -9.33 -17.88
CA GLN A 2 -24.34 -8.33 -16.99
C GLN A 2 -23.81 -9.01 -15.72
N ILE A 3 -22.57 -8.69 -15.36
CA ILE A 3 -21.89 -9.23 -14.19
C ILE A 3 -21.39 -8.10 -13.30
N VAL A 4 -21.43 -8.30 -11.99
CA VAL A 4 -20.73 -7.45 -11.03
C VAL A 4 -19.51 -8.21 -10.52
N ARG A 5 -18.39 -7.51 -10.50
CA ARG A 5 -17.12 -8.02 -10.01
C ARG A 5 -16.66 -7.17 -8.83
N SER A 6 -16.36 -7.81 -7.72
CA SER A 6 -15.75 -7.17 -6.56
C SER A 6 -14.43 -7.86 -6.17
N SER A 7 -13.52 -7.08 -5.58
CA SER A 7 -12.23 -7.55 -5.10
C SER A 7 -11.94 -6.92 -3.75
N ARG A 8 -11.74 -7.72 -2.71
CA ARG A 8 -11.43 -7.24 -1.36
C ARG A 8 -10.39 -8.16 -0.70
N MET A 9 -9.26 -7.59 -0.28
CA MET A 9 -8.17 -8.33 0.39
C MET A 9 -7.77 -9.62 -0.35
N GLY A 10 -7.59 -9.53 -1.68
CA GLY A 10 -7.21 -10.67 -2.53
C GLY A 10 -8.35 -11.63 -2.91
N ALA A 11 -9.49 -11.62 -2.22
CA ALA A 11 -10.67 -12.40 -2.59
C ALA A 11 -11.42 -11.72 -3.75
N ARG A 12 -11.76 -12.50 -4.78
CA ARG A 12 -12.52 -12.04 -5.95
C ARG A 12 -13.90 -12.69 -5.96
N SER A 13 -14.94 -11.88 -6.12
CA SER A 13 -16.31 -12.36 -6.32
C SER A 13 -16.84 -11.87 -7.67
N ILE A 14 -17.50 -12.76 -8.40
CA ILE A 14 -18.18 -12.45 -9.65
C ILE A 14 -19.61 -12.95 -9.49
N GLU A 15 -20.56 -12.04 -9.57
CA GLU A 15 -21.98 -12.35 -9.46
C GLU A 15 -22.70 -11.97 -10.76
N HIS A 16 -23.53 -12.89 -11.25
CA HIS A 16 -24.38 -12.65 -12.40
C HIS A 16 -25.66 -11.94 -11.97
N ILE A 17 -25.97 -10.81 -12.60
CA ILE A 17 -27.14 -9.98 -12.25
C ILE A 17 -28.30 -10.20 -13.21
N GLY A 18 -28.01 -10.54 -14.47
CA GLY A 18 -29.04 -10.85 -15.47
C GLY A 18 -28.61 -10.50 -16.90
N SER A 19 -29.52 -10.66 -17.85
CA SER A 19 -29.35 -10.22 -19.24
C SER A 19 -30.49 -9.28 -19.61
N ALA A 20 -30.13 -8.07 -20.02
CA ALA A 20 -31.07 -7.12 -20.61
C ALA A 20 -31.28 -7.45 -22.09
N HIS A 21 -32.52 -7.29 -22.54
CA HIS A 21 -32.94 -7.43 -23.94
C HIS A 21 -33.46 -6.10 -24.52
N ASP A 22 -33.58 -5.06 -23.69
CA ASP A 22 -33.84 -3.68 -24.09
C ASP A 22 -33.10 -2.67 -23.16
N ASP A 23 -33.16 -1.38 -23.50
CA ASP A 23 -32.48 -0.31 -22.77
C ASP A 23 -33.08 -0.02 -21.39
N ALA A 24 -34.38 -0.31 -21.19
CA ALA A 24 -35.05 -0.11 -19.92
C ALA A 24 -34.60 -1.16 -18.89
N GLU A 25 -34.54 -2.44 -19.32
CA GLU A 25 -33.97 -3.53 -18.53
C GLU A 25 -32.50 -3.27 -18.20
N LEU A 26 -31.73 -2.68 -19.12
CA LEU A 26 -30.33 -2.32 -18.86
C LEU A 26 -30.20 -1.27 -17.76
N ALA A 27 -31.06 -0.25 -17.74
CA ALA A 27 -31.07 0.78 -16.70
C ALA A 27 -31.37 0.19 -15.31
N VAL A 28 -32.33 -0.73 -15.23
CA VAL A 28 -32.66 -1.46 -14.01
C VAL A 28 -31.48 -2.31 -13.53
N LEU A 29 -30.84 -3.07 -14.43
CA LEU A 29 -29.69 -3.89 -14.08
C LEU A 29 -28.48 -3.06 -13.61
N LYS A 30 -28.28 -1.86 -14.15
CA LYS A 30 -27.24 -0.92 -13.70
C LYS A 30 -27.50 -0.43 -12.28
N GLU A 31 -28.75 -0.15 -11.93
CA GLU A 31 -29.10 0.31 -10.59
C GLU A 31 -28.96 -0.82 -9.56
N VAL A 32 -29.36 -2.05 -9.90
CA VAL A 32 -29.12 -3.23 -9.06
C VAL A 32 -27.62 -3.47 -8.87
N ALA A 33 -26.82 -3.32 -9.93
CA ALA A 33 -25.36 -3.43 -9.84
C ALA A 33 -24.77 -2.39 -8.88
N ARG A 34 -25.24 -1.13 -8.95
CA ARG A 34 -24.82 -0.04 -8.07
C ARG A 34 -25.15 -0.35 -6.60
N GLN A 35 -26.36 -0.83 -6.33
CA GLN A 35 -26.78 -1.20 -4.97
C GLN A 35 -25.92 -2.34 -4.40
N ARG A 36 -25.59 -3.35 -5.20
CA ARG A 36 -24.73 -4.46 -4.77
C ARG A 36 -23.28 -4.05 -4.55
N LEU A 37 -22.75 -3.14 -5.36
CA LEU A 37 -21.40 -2.58 -5.16
C LEU A 37 -21.31 -1.78 -3.86
N ASN A 38 -22.39 -1.10 -3.49
CA ASN A 38 -22.45 -0.27 -2.29
C ASN A 38 -22.90 -1.05 -1.04
N ALA A 39 -23.28 -2.32 -1.16
CA ALA A 39 -23.71 -3.15 -0.04
C ALA A 39 -22.59 -3.27 1.01
N GLY A 40 -22.86 -2.76 2.22
CA GLY A 40 -21.88 -2.74 3.32
C GLY A 40 -21.02 -1.48 3.40
N GLN A 41 -21.21 -0.51 2.51
CA GLN A 41 -20.73 0.87 2.69
C GLN A 41 -21.90 1.73 3.22
N LEU A 42 -21.66 2.52 4.27
CA LEU A 42 -22.62 3.55 4.67
C LEU A 42 -22.69 4.57 3.53
N SER A 43 -23.90 4.87 3.06
CA SER A 43 -24.10 6.02 2.16
C SER A 43 -23.74 7.27 2.94
N PHE A 44 -22.66 7.93 2.55
CA PHE A 44 -22.29 9.22 3.13
C PHE A 44 -23.06 10.29 2.36
N ASP A 45 -24.24 10.62 2.87
CA ASP A 45 -25.09 11.63 2.28
C ASP A 45 -24.51 13.00 2.66
N LEU A 46 -23.86 13.65 1.70
CA LEU A 46 -23.34 15.01 1.85
C LEU A 46 -24.47 16.00 1.51
N PRO A 47 -24.98 16.77 2.49
CA PRO A 47 -26.01 17.76 2.23
C PRO A 47 -25.50 18.76 1.19
N GLY A 48 -26.23 18.91 0.07
CA GLY A 48 -25.88 19.81 -1.03
C GLY A 48 -25.20 19.16 -2.25
N LEU A 49 -24.95 17.85 -2.24
CA LEU A 49 -24.46 17.10 -3.41
C LEU A 49 -25.47 16.09 -3.97
N ASN A 50 -26.45 15.69 -3.17
CA ASN A 50 -27.56 14.83 -3.58
C ASN A 50 -28.85 15.66 -3.49
N SER A 51 -29.22 16.32 -4.59
CA SER A 51 -30.54 16.98 -4.67
C SER A 51 -31.63 15.92 -4.72
N GLU A 52 -32.38 15.80 -3.63
CA GLU A 52 -33.68 15.17 -3.61
C GLU A 52 -34.65 16.03 -4.44
N ASN A 53 -35.03 15.54 -5.62
CA ASN A 53 -36.09 16.15 -6.41
C ASN A 53 -37.45 15.64 -5.90
N ASP A 54 -38.10 16.47 -5.09
CA ASP A 54 -39.53 16.37 -4.83
C ASP A 54 -40.33 17.23 -5.84
N ALA A 55 -41.30 16.59 -6.48
CA ALA A 55 -42.46 17.08 -7.23
C ALA A 55 -42.35 18.26 -8.23
N GLY A 56 -42.73 17.96 -9.50
CA GLY A 56 -43.69 18.82 -10.22
C GLY A 56 -43.28 19.45 -11.57
N SER A 57 -43.80 18.87 -12.66
CA SER A 57 -44.26 19.52 -13.90
C SER A 57 -43.26 20.04 -14.95
N ALA A 58 -43.41 19.43 -16.14
CA ALA A 58 -43.07 19.88 -17.50
C ALA A 58 -41.60 19.83 -18.00
N PRO A 59 -41.37 19.47 -19.28
CA PRO A 59 -40.05 19.15 -19.80
C PRO A 59 -39.32 20.40 -20.27
N HIS A 60 -38.66 21.06 -19.32
CA HIS A 60 -37.44 21.80 -19.62
C HIS A 60 -36.28 20.97 -19.09
N GLU A 61 -35.40 20.51 -19.97
CA GLU A 61 -34.12 19.95 -19.53
C GLU A 61 -33.41 20.96 -18.63
N PRO A 62 -33.12 20.63 -17.36
CA PRO A 62 -32.25 21.43 -16.54
C PRO A 62 -30.83 20.87 -16.63
N ALA A 63 -29.91 21.78 -16.93
CA ALA A 63 -28.51 21.65 -16.61
C ALA A 63 -28.35 21.25 -15.12
N GLY A 64 -27.46 20.28 -14.87
CA GLY A 64 -27.15 19.81 -13.53
C GLY A 64 -27.27 18.31 -13.38
N ALA A 65 -26.67 17.54 -14.30
CA ALA A 65 -26.23 16.20 -13.95
C ALA A 65 -25.39 16.33 -12.68
N GLY A 66 -25.84 15.76 -11.57
CA GLY A 66 -25.13 15.81 -10.29
C GLY A 66 -23.68 15.38 -10.50
N CYS A 67 -22.79 16.36 -10.54
CA CYS A 67 -21.37 16.14 -10.73
C CYS A 67 -20.84 15.58 -9.41
N VAL A 68 -20.99 14.28 -9.21
CA VAL A 68 -20.15 13.54 -8.27
C VAL A 68 -18.73 13.73 -8.78
N ALA A 69 -17.97 14.59 -8.11
CA ALA A 69 -16.58 14.82 -8.47
C ALA A 69 -15.87 13.45 -8.49
N PRO A 70 -15.23 13.06 -9.61
CA PRO A 70 -14.60 11.76 -9.67
C PRO A 70 -13.47 11.70 -8.64
N ILE A 71 -13.41 10.61 -7.88
CA ILE A 71 -12.27 10.34 -7.00
C ILE A 71 -11.04 10.16 -7.90
N ALA A 72 -10.17 11.16 -7.94
CA ALA A 72 -8.97 11.15 -8.77
C ALA A 72 -7.90 10.17 -8.23
N SER A 73 -7.86 9.97 -6.91
CA SER A 73 -6.92 9.07 -6.23
C SER A 73 -7.38 8.73 -4.81
N ASN A 74 -6.79 7.68 -4.24
CA ASN A 74 -6.93 7.31 -2.83
C ASN A 74 -5.55 7.28 -2.17
N ARG A 75 -5.46 7.66 -0.90
CA ARG A 75 -4.22 7.69 -0.13
C ARG A 75 -4.47 7.29 1.32
N MET A 76 -3.60 6.44 1.86
CA MET A 76 -3.58 6.05 3.27
C MET A 76 -2.99 7.17 4.15
N GLY A 77 -3.60 8.37 4.12
CA GLY A 77 -3.04 9.60 4.71
C GLY A 77 -2.61 9.44 6.17
N VAL A 78 -3.55 9.01 7.04
CA VAL A 78 -3.30 8.82 8.48
C VAL A 78 -2.14 7.85 8.76
N LEU A 79 -2.08 6.73 8.03
CA LEU A 79 -1.02 5.74 8.17
C LEU A 79 0.34 6.34 7.81
N LEU A 80 0.41 7.03 6.67
CA LEU A 80 1.63 7.63 6.17
C LEU A 80 2.12 8.76 7.09
N GLU A 81 1.22 9.58 7.62
CA GLU A 81 1.54 10.63 8.60
C GLU A 81 2.04 10.05 9.93
N ALA A 82 1.45 8.94 10.40
CA ALA A 82 1.92 8.25 11.60
C ALA A 82 3.33 7.68 11.42
N LEU A 83 3.60 7.06 10.26
CA LEU A 83 4.93 6.54 9.92
C LEU A 83 5.95 7.68 9.78
N GLU A 84 5.58 8.80 9.17
CA GLU A 84 6.45 9.98 9.07
C GLU A 84 6.75 10.58 10.45
N THR A 85 5.75 10.64 11.34
CA THR A 85 5.93 11.13 12.71
C THR A 85 6.88 10.22 13.49
N ALA A 86 6.72 8.90 13.38
CA ALA A 86 7.63 7.94 13.99
C ALA A 86 9.05 8.06 13.43
N TRP A 87 9.19 8.21 12.11
CA TRP A 87 10.47 8.41 11.43
C TRP A 87 11.23 9.63 11.98
N LYS A 88 10.55 10.76 12.10
CA LYS A 88 11.07 12.00 12.69
C LYS A 88 11.42 11.84 14.17
N ALA A 89 10.58 11.15 14.94
CA ALA A 89 10.81 10.91 16.37
C ALA A 89 12.08 10.07 16.63
N VAL A 90 12.31 9.04 15.80
CA VAL A 90 13.55 8.26 15.84
C VAL A 90 14.76 9.10 15.40
N GLY A 91 14.53 10.12 14.58
CA GLY A 91 15.56 11.01 14.07
C GLY A 91 16.25 10.48 12.82
N LEU A 92 15.59 9.59 12.06
CA LEU A 92 16.13 9.00 10.84
C LEU A 92 16.42 10.06 9.77
N ASP A 93 15.71 11.19 9.75
CA ASP A 93 15.98 12.31 8.83
C ASP A 93 17.38 12.93 8.96
N ARG A 94 18.08 12.65 10.06
CA ARG A 94 19.43 13.17 10.34
C ARG A 94 20.53 12.14 10.10
N LEU A 95 20.18 10.94 9.67
CA LEU A 95 21.14 9.87 9.45
C LEU A 95 21.72 9.99 8.04
N ASP A 96 23.05 10.08 7.94
CA ASP A 96 23.71 10.11 6.64
C ASP A 96 23.45 8.80 5.88
N GLY A 97 23.04 8.93 4.63
CA GLY A 97 22.72 7.78 3.76
C GLY A 97 21.26 7.31 3.81
N THR A 98 20.39 7.88 4.64
CA THR A 98 18.94 7.61 4.56
C THR A 98 18.29 8.50 3.50
N ASP A 99 18.21 8.00 2.28
CA ASP A 99 17.53 8.66 1.18
C ASP A 99 16.05 8.25 1.08
N GLU A 100 15.36 8.82 0.09
CA GLU A 100 13.96 8.51 -0.21
C GLU A 100 13.75 7.01 -0.53
N VAL A 101 14.73 6.35 -1.15
CA VAL A 101 14.64 4.94 -1.51
C VAL A 101 14.63 4.08 -0.23
N PHE A 102 15.48 4.39 0.75
CA PHE A 102 15.49 3.73 2.05
C PHE A 102 14.17 3.95 2.78
N ARG A 103 13.69 5.20 2.81
CA ARG A 103 12.42 5.56 3.45
C ARG A 103 11.24 4.81 2.86
N GLN A 104 11.16 4.71 1.52
CA GLN A 104 10.12 3.96 0.84
C GLN A 104 10.19 2.46 1.12
N LEU A 105 11.39 1.87 1.15
CA LEU A 105 11.56 0.45 1.49
C LEU A 105 11.12 0.15 2.93
N VAL A 106 11.54 0.96 3.90
CA VAL A 106 11.13 0.80 5.31
C VAL A 106 9.61 0.98 5.43
N THR A 107 9.06 2.02 4.80
CA THR A 107 7.61 2.28 4.79
C THR A 107 6.85 1.08 4.23
N ALA A 108 7.23 0.57 3.05
CA ALA A 108 6.60 -0.58 2.43
C ALA A 108 6.65 -1.81 3.36
N ARG A 109 7.80 -2.08 3.98
CA ARG A 109 8.00 -3.24 4.87
C ARG A 109 7.23 -3.16 6.17
N LEU A 110 6.97 -1.97 6.68
CA LEU A 110 6.13 -1.75 7.87
C LEU A 110 4.63 -1.90 7.54
N ILE A 111 4.22 -1.52 6.33
CA ILE A 111 2.83 -1.70 5.86
C ILE A 111 2.56 -3.17 5.54
N GLU A 112 3.40 -3.77 4.70
CA GLU A 112 3.29 -5.16 4.27
C GLU A 112 4.69 -5.74 4.01
N PRO A 113 5.15 -6.74 4.80
CA PRO A 113 6.50 -7.29 4.69
C PRO A 113 6.63 -8.24 3.48
N THR A 114 6.64 -7.67 2.27
CA THR A 114 6.69 -8.40 0.99
C THR A 114 8.07 -8.32 0.31
N SER A 115 8.25 -8.93 -0.87
CA SER A 115 9.50 -8.85 -1.63
C SER A 115 9.89 -7.40 -2.02
N LYS A 116 11.18 -7.18 -2.34
CA LYS A 116 11.66 -5.87 -2.81
C LYS A 116 10.94 -5.38 -4.07
N GLN A 117 10.57 -6.32 -4.95
CA GLN A 117 9.84 -6.02 -6.18
C GLN A 117 8.37 -5.68 -5.89
N ASP A 118 7.76 -6.41 -4.96
CA ASP A 118 6.35 -6.21 -4.61
C ASP A 118 6.14 -4.99 -3.67
N SER A 119 7.22 -4.45 -3.10
CA SER A 119 7.17 -3.18 -2.34
C SER A 119 6.62 -2.01 -3.18
N LEU A 120 6.80 -2.04 -4.50
CA LEU A 120 6.28 -1.01 -5.42
C LEU A 120 4.74 -1.01 -5.43
N ARG A 121 4.12 -2.19 -5.38
CA ARG A 121 2.66 -2.34 -5.30
C ARG A 121 2.15 -1.78 -3.96
N VAL A 122 2.79 -2.15 -2.86
CA VAL A 122 2.41 -1.68 -1.50
C VAL A 122 2.42 -0.16 -1.43
N LEU A 123 3.45 0.49 -1.96
CA LEU A 123 3.56 1.95 -1.96
C LEU A 123 2.48 2.60 -2.84
N ALA A 124 2.21 2.03 -4.02
CA ALA A 124 1.15 2.52 -4.90
C ALA A 124 -0.25 2.39 -4.26
N GLU A 125 -0.54 1.27 -3.61
CA GLU A 125 -1.79 1.05 -2.86
C GLU A 125 -1.91 2.01 -1.67
N ALA A 126 -0.81 2.37 -1.02
CA ALA A 126 -0.78 3.38 0.03
C ALA A 126 -1.00 4.82 -0.49
N GLY A 127 -0.99 5.04 -1.80
CA GLY A 127 -1.11 6.35 -2.43
C GLY A 127 0.21 7.12 -2.54
N LEU A 128 1.34 6.41 -2.55
CA LEU A 128 2.67 6.95 -2.84
C LEU A 128 3.11 6.62 -4.28
N SER A 129 4.02 7.42 -4.82
CA SER A 129 4.68 7.12 -6.10
C SER A 129 5.96 6.30 -5.83
N PRO A 130 5.98 5.01 -6.15
CA PRO A 130 7.13 4.17 -5.86
C PRO A 130 8.34 4.50 -6.73
N VAL A 131 9.53 4.47 -6.15
CA VAL A 131 10.79 4.46 -6.91
C VAL A 131 10.90 3.19 -7.75
N SER A 132 11.59 3.29 -8.89
CA SER A 132 11.74 2.14 -9.79
C SER A 132 12.52 1.00 -9.13
N TYR A 133 12.19 -0.24 -9.48
CA TYR A 133 12.91 -1.42 -8.96
C TYR A 133 14.42 -1.40 -9.31
N ALA A 134 14.78 -0.79 -10.45
CA ALA A 134 16.18 -0.61 -10.82
C ALA A 134 16.89 0.37 -9.89
N THR A 135 16.24 1.47 -9.51
CA THR A 135 16.75 2.43 -8.53
C THR A 135 16.93 1.77 -7.17
N VAL A 136 15.91 1.04 -6.69
CA VAL A 136 15.99 0.24 -5.45
C VAL A 136 17.25 -0.63 -5.46
N LYS A 137 17.45 -1.44 -6.51
CA LYS A 137 18.61 -2.35 -6.60
C LYS A 137 19.96 -1.64 -6.58
N ARG A 138 20.06 -0.43 -7.14
CA ARG A 138 21.31 0.35 -7.15
C ARG A 138 21.68 0.89 -5.77
N HIS A 139 20.68 1.19 -4.93
CA HIS A 139 20.90 1.75 -3.61
C HIS A 139 21.07 0.69 -2.52
N LEU A 140 20.50 -0.51 -2.67
CA LEU A 140 20.63 -1.57 -1.65
C LEU A 140 22.06 -1.83 -1.12
N PRO A 141 23.12 -1.83 -1.95
CA PRO A 141 24.47 -2.05 -1.45
C PRO A 141 24.94 -0.97 -0.46
N SER A 142 24.51 0.28 -0.59
CA SER A 142 24.94 1.34 0.34
C SER A 142 24.34 1.15 1.73
N TYR A 143 23.11 0.63 1.83
CA TYR A 143 22.48 0.33 3.12
C TYR A 143 23.08 -0.90 3.81
N ALA A 144 23.80 -1.74 3.07
CA ALA A 144 24.53 -2.88 3.62
C ALA A 144 25.96 -2.52 4.08
N ALA A 145 26.41 -1.29 3.81
CA ALA A 145 27.73 -0.83 4.23
C ALA A 145 27.85 -0.81 5.76
N GLU A 146 29.02 -1.19 6.27
CA GLU A 146 29.28 -1.29 7.70
C GLU A 146 29.06 0.05 8.42
N ASP A 147 29.54 1.15 7.83
CA ASP A 147 29.38 2.49 8.41
C ASP A 147 27.90 2.87 8.55
N PHE A 148 27.09 2.65 7.50
CA PHE A 148 25.66 2.92 7.53
C PHE A 148 24.94 2.08 8.58
N THR A 149 25.18 0.77 8.60
CA THR A 149 24.54 -0.15 9.56
C THR A 149 24.94 0.15 11.01
N ARG A 150 26.20 0.54 11.25
CA ARG A 150 26.69 0.96 12.56
C ARG A 150 26.04 2.25 13.03
N ASP A 151 25.91 3.24 12.17
CA ASP A 151 25.32 4.53 12.52
C ASP A 151 23.80 4.42 12.71
N LEU A 152 23.12 3.62 11.88
CA LEU A 152 21.72 3.25 12.09
C LEU A 152 21.53 2.56 13.45
N SER A 153 22.38 1.57 13.77
CA SER A 153 22.31 0.87 15.06
C SER A 153 22.53 1.81 16.25
N ARG A 154 23.48 2.75 16.14
CA ARG A 154 23.74 3.77 17.17
C ARG A 154 22.53 4.69 17.35
N LEU A 155 21.93 5.17 16.26
CA LEU A 155 20.73 6.00 16.30
C LEU A 155 19.58 5.28 17.01
N LEU A 156 19.29 4.04 16.61
CA LEU A 156 18.21 3.24 17.18
C LEU A 156 18.44 2.90 18.66
N ALA A 157 19.68 2.55 19.04
CA ALA A 157 20.04 2.32 20.43
C ALA A 157 19.87 3.58 21.29
N GLY A 158 20.19 4.75 20.73
CA GLY A 158 19.97 6.05 21.35
C GLY A 158 18.47 6.34 21.56
N TYR A 159 17.64 6.11 20.55
CA TYR A 159 16.19 6.26 20.63
C TYR A 159 15.56 5.31 21.67
N ALA A 160 16.00 4.05 21.68
CA ALA A 160 15.60 3.06 22.68
C ALA A 160 16.18 3.32 24.09
N ARG A 161 17.04 4.34 24.24
CA ARG A 161 17.70 4.73 25.49
C ARG A 161 18.46 3.57 26.14
N ILE A 162 19.08 2.72 25.32
CA ILE A 162 19.89 1.60 25.81
C ILE A 162 21.05 2.15 26.65
N GLY A 163 21.14 1.71 27.90
CA GLY A 163 22.11 2.19 28.88
C GLY A 163 22.47 1.13 29.92
N ARG A 164 23.03 1.56 31.05
CA ARG A 164 23.61 0.64 32.07
C ARG A 164 22.63 -0.35 32.69
N ALA A 165 21.33 -0.03 32.70
CA ALA A 165 20.27 -0.85 33.29
C ALA A 165 19.39 -1.55 32.22
N SER A 166 19.86 -1.65 30.97
CA SER A 166 19.12 -2.28 29.89
C SER A 166 19.44 -3.77 29.82
N LEU A 167 18.39 -4.60 29.70
CA LEU A 167 18.53 -6.00 29.30
C LEU A 167 18.52 -6.06 27.77
N VAL A 168 19.63 -6.52 27.17
CA VAL A 168 19.74 -6.73 25.72
C VAL A 168 19.70 -8.22 25.44
N LEU A 169 18.57 -8.69 24.90
CA LEU A 169 18.43 -10.07 24.44
C LEU A 169 19.16 -10.20 23.09
N PHE A 170 20.06 -11.18 22.98
CA PHE A 170 20.71 -11.51 21.72
C PHE A 170 20.58 -13.01 21.45
N ASP A 171 20.44 -13.35 20.18
CA ASP A 171 20.44 -14.71 19.66
C ASP A 171 21.19 -14.72 18.32
N VAL A 172 21.74 -15.87 17.95
CA VAL A 172 22.48 -16.04 16.69
C VAL A 172 21.64 -16.92 15.76
N MET A 173 21.16 -16.32 14.66
CA MET A 173 20.45 -17.04 13.61
C MET A 173 21.32 -17.17 12.36
N THR A 174 21.31 -18.36 11.75
CA THR A 174 21.94 -18.59 10.44
C THR A 174 20.87 -18.48 9.35
N LEU A 175 21.07 -17.54 8.43
CA LEU A 175 20.19 -17.39 7.28
C LEU A 175 20.70 -18.27 6.12
N TYR A 176 20.05 -19.42 5.91
CA TYR A 176 20.42 -20.36 4.85
C TYR A 176 19.73 -20.00 3.53
N PHE A 177 20.50 -20.05 2.44
CA PHE A 177 20.00 -19.87 1.07
C PHE A 177 20.74 -20.84 0.16
N GLU A 178 20.01 -21.45 -0.76
CA GLU A 178 20.57 -22.20 -1.89
C GLU A 178 20.83 -21.23 -3.04
N THR A 179 22.07 -21.20 -3.54
CA THR A 179 22.49 -20.31 -4.62
C THR A 179 23.50 -21.02 -5.49
N ASP A 180 23.32 -20.92 -6.80
CA ASP A 180 24.20 -21.54 -7.80
C ASP A 180 25.60 -20.88 -7.86
N LYS A 181 25.79 -19.74 -7.17
CA LYS A 181 27.05 -18.99 -7.15
C LYS A 181 27.65 -18.98 -5.75
N ALA A 182 28.94 -19.32 -5.69
CA ALA A 182 29.79 -19.16 -4.52
C ALA A 182 29.86 -17.68 -4.13
N ASP A 183 29.58 -17.36 -2.87
CA ASP A 183 29.58 -15.99 -2.36
C ASP A 183 30.52 -15.79 -1.17
N GLY A 184 31.63 -16.52 -1.12
CA GLY A 184 32.66 -16.40 -0.07
C GLY A 184 32.27 -17.00 1.28
N PHE A 185 30.98 -17.26 1.49
CA PHE A 185 30.43 -18.03 2.62
C PHE A 185 30.04 -19.46 2.24
N ARG A 186 30.05 -19.79 0.94
CA ARG A 186 29.67 -21.08 0.37
C ARG A 186 30.68 -21.50 -0.71
N GLU A 187 31.36 -22.62 -0.50
CA GLU A 187 32.14 -23.28 -1.55
C GLU A 187 31.26 -24.37 -2.22
N PRO A 188 31.03 -24.31 -3.55
CA PRO A 188 30.34 -25.38 -4.27
C PRO A 188 31.18 -26.65 -4.20
N GLY A 189 30.66 -27.72 -3.58
CA GLY A 189 31.35 -29.01 -3.57
C GLY A 189 31.27 -29.85 -2.28
N PHE A 190 30.62 -29.39 -1.21
CA PHE A 190 30.31 -30.30 -0.09
C PHE A 190 29.11 -31.20 -0.44
N SER A 191 29.36 -32.16 -1.33
CA SER A 191 28.57 -33.39 -1.45
C SER A 191 28.63 -34.11 -0.10
N LYS A 192 27.50 -34.07 0.62
CA LYS A 192 27.06 -35.24 1.37
C LYS A 192 25.94 -35.89 0.59
N GLU A 193 26.31 -36.39 -0.59
CA GLU A 193 25.80 -37.54 -1.35
C GLU A 193 26.52 -37.58 -2.71
#